data_AF-A0A0N0GNT5-F1
#
_entry.id   AF-A0A0N0GNT5-F1
#
_cell.length_a   1.000
_cell.length_b   1.000
_cell.length_c   1.000
_cell.angle_alpha   90.00
_cell.angle_beta   90.00
_cell.angle_gamma   90.00
#
_symmetry.space_group_name_H-M   'P 1'
#
loop_
_entity.id
_entity.type
_entity.pdbx_description
1 polymer ?
#
loop_
_entity_poly.entity_id
_entity_poly.type
_entity_poly.pdbx_seq_one_letter_code
_entity_poly.pdbx_strand_id
1 'polypeptide(L)'
;MATFEIDLTLRSQASQDVSIETRHNEFMSALSAIDEPLGLKGLELPPPPECRGATAVFSPRLKVRGLQFYAHYLFRGQSYKYHDSAQFDDLLLYKFKSSNRAIDYKTLLRKNFPEIIAAIKPSSAVVYFSDYKAGYEGGFEPVPDASTAYDADGNSVWANAVFNQFREERNGNVDARHHIFTLAPAQFWGEALCERALGFGPRTVKSRLEGDALLVEIINDGVYLLLNDNLDMTFTEFKAMNNKFKKLLDLV
;
A
#
# COMPACT_ATOMS: atom_id res chain seq x y z
N MET A 1 12.19 -11.15 -19.49
CA MET A 1 11.12 -11.00 -18.48
C MET A 1 10.55 -9.60 -18.60
N ALA A 2 9.22 -9.46 -18.53
CA ALA A 2 8.57 -8.16 -18.49
C ALA A 2 9.03 -7.41 -17.22
N THR A 3 9.45 -6.15 -17.38
CA THR A 3 9.76 -5.29 -16.24
C THR A 3 8.49 -4.58 -15.83
N PHE A 4 8.14 -4.65 -14.56
CA PHE A 4 6.96 -3.98 -14.04
C PHE A 4 7.34 -3.11 -12.83
N GLU A 5 6.45 -2.20 -12.46
CA GLU A 5 6.66 -1.30 -11.34
C GLU A 5 6.18 -1.93 -10.04
N ILE A 6 6.95 -1.72 -8.97
CA ILE A 6 6.63 -2.14 -7.62
C ILE A 6 6.54 -0.90 -6.76
N ASP A 7 5.39 -0.79 -6.08
CA ASP A 7 5.05 0.34 -5.23
C ASP A 7 4.83 -0.13 -3.80
N LEU A 8 5.59 0.41 -2.85
CA LEU A 8 5.36 0.25 -1.41
C LEU A 8 4.67 1.51 -0.94
N THR A 9 3.37 1.41 -0.65
CA THR A 9 2.52 2.50 -0.20
C THR A 9 2.30 2.39 1.30
N LEU A 10 2.50 3.46 2.06
CA LEU A 10 2.10 3.58 3.46
C LEU A 10 1.16 4.77 3.62
N ARG A 11 0.00 4.56 4.24
CA ARG A 11 -1.00 5.61 4.48
C ARG A 11 -1.07 5.90 5.96
N SER A 12 -1.05 7.19 6.31
CA SER A 12 -1.27 7.67 7.66
C SER A 12 -2.45 8.60 7.66
N GLN A 13 -3.37 8.44 8.61
CA GLN A 13 -4.53 9.30 8.70
C GLN A 13 -4.08 10.76 8.88
N ALA A 14 -4.54 11.63 7.98
CA ALA A 14 -4.37 13.06 8.15
C ALA A 14 -5.35 13.56 9.21
N SER A 15 -4.90 14.53 10.01
CA SER A 15 -5.73 15.28 10.94
C SER A 15 -5.52 16.77 10.69
N GLN A 16 -6.59 17.56 10.80
CA GLN A 16 -6.52 19.02 10.80
C GLN A 16 -5.78 19.56 12.03
N ASP A 17 -5.72 18.79 13.12
CA ASP A 17 -5.08 19.20 14.37
C ASP A 17 -3.55 19.05 14.36
N VAL A 18 -3.02 18.31 13.39
CA VAL A 18 -1.57 18.08 13.24
C VAL A 18 -1.12 18.84 12.00
N SER A 19 -0.22 19.82 12.12
CA SER A 19 0.26 20.58 10.95
C SER A 19 1.10 19.74 9.98
N ILE A 20 1.28 20.20 8.73
CA ILE A 20 2.21 19.57 7.77
C ILE A 20 3.63 19.53 8.34
N GLU A 21 4.06 20.62 8.96
CA GLU A 21 5.38 20.72 9.59
C GLU A 21 5.57 19.67 10.69
N THR A 22 4.60 19.56 11.60
CA THR A 22 4.62 18.56 12.67
C THR A 22 4.72 17.14 12.10
N ARG A 23 3.82 16.80 11.16
CA ARG A 23 3.83 15.48 10.52
C ARG A 23 5.14 15.21 9.78
N HIS A 24 5.67 16.22 9.10
CA HIS A 24 6.92 16.09 8.38
C HIS A 24 8.09 15.83 9.31
N ASN A 25 8.17 16.56 10.43
CA ASN A 25 9.22 16.36 11.42
C ASN A 25 9.15 14.97 12.08
N GLU A 26 7.95 14.45 12.34
CA GLU A 26 7.74 13.08 12.82
C GLU A 26 8.29 12.05 11.83
N PHE A 27 7.91 12.16 10.55
CA PHE A 27 8.41 11.25 9.51
C PHE A 27 9.92 11.37 9.31
N MET A 28 10.47 12.58 9.31
CA MET A 28 11.92 12.79 9.15
C MET A 28 12.70 12.24 10.34
N SER A 29 12.20 12.43 11.57
CA SER A 29 12.80 11.86 12.76
C SER A 29 12.81 10.33 12.73
N ALA A 30 11.68 9.71 12.36
CA ALA A 30 11.57 8.26 12.25
C ALA A 30 12.47 7.68 11.14
N LEU A 31 12.40 8.25 9.93
CA LEU A 31 13.13 7.72 8.78
C LEU A 31 14.64 7.94 8.88
N SER A 32 15.10 9.02 9.52
CA SER A 32 16.54 9.31 9.69
C SER A 32 17.25 8.36 10.66
N ALA A 33 16.50 7.60 11.46
CA ALA A 33 17.05 6.55 12.32
C ALA A 33 17.28 5.22 11.58
N ILE A 34 16.68 5.04 10.40
CA ILE A 34 16.65 3.77 9.67
C ILE A 34 17.68 3.77 8.56
N ASP A 35 18.42 2.66 8.43
CA ASP A 35 19.41 2.47 7.37
C ASP A 35 18.77 2.21 6.00
N GLU A 36 19.61 2.10 4.97
CA GLU A 36 19.17 1.73 3.61
C GLU A 36 18.52 0.33 3.58
N PRO A 37 17.62 0.03 2.62
CA PRO A 37 17.31 0.82 1.42
C PRO A 37 16.19 1.85 1.59
N LEU A 38 15.34 1.72 2.62
CA LEU A 38 14.13 2.55 2.77
C LEU A 38 14.29 3.74 3.71
N GLY A 39 15.27 3.70 4.61
CA GLY A 39 15.52 4.77 5.57
C GLY A 39 16.33 5.93 4.99
N LEU A 40 16.36 7.03 5.75
CA LEU A 40 17.03 8.29 5.39
C LEU A 40 18.30 8.54 6.22
N LYS A 41 18.81 7.52 6.94
CA LYS A 41 19.98 7.69 7.80
C LYS A 41 21.21 8.18 7.03
N GLY A 42 21.78 9.26 7.55
CA GLY A 42 22.94 9.94 6.97
C GLY A 42 22.63 10.68 5.66
N LEU A 43 21.36 10.98 5.37
CA LEU A 43 20.97 11.91 4.32
C LEU A 43 20.68 13.29 4.90
N GLU A 44 20.90 14.33 4.10
CA GLU A 44 20.39 15.66 4.39
C GLU A 44 18.86 15.64 4.27
N LEU A 45 18.17 15.97 5.36
CA LEU A 45 16.71 15.94 5.41
C LEU A 45 16.17 17.25 4.83
N PRO A 46 15.25 17.20 3.85
CA PRO A 46 14.64 18.41 3.32
C PRO A 46 13.79 19.09 4.40
N PRO A 47 13.57 20.41 4.32
CA PRO A 47 12.61 21.09 5.18
C PRO A 47 11.17 20.65 4.85
N PRO A 48 10.20 20.93 5.74
CA PRO A 48 8.79 20.71 5.47
C PRO A 48 8.34 21.36 4.14
N PRO A 49 7.63 20.64 3.26
CA PRO A 49 7.17 21.20 1.99
C PRO A 49 5.93 22.07 2.18
N GLU A 50 5.76 23.05 1.30
CA GLU A 50 4.54 23.85 1.21
C GLU A 50 3.50 23.20 0.27
N CYS A 51 2.21 23.45 0.53
CA CYS A 51 1.15 22.98 -0.35
C CYS A 51 1.13 23.75 -1.67
N ARG A 52 1.00 22.99 -2.77
CA ARG A 52 0.64 23.52 -4.09
C ARG A 52 -0.77 23.02 -4.43
N GLY A 53 -1.78 23.81 -4.08
CA GLY A 53 -3.17 23.38 -4.12
C GLY A 53 -3.53 22.49 -2.94
N ALA A 54 -4.10 21.31 -3.21
CA ALA A 54 -4.61 20.41 -2.16
C ALA A 54 -3.54 19.53 -1.50
N THR A 55 -2.29 19.56 -1.96
CA THR A 55 -1.22 18.68 -1.47
C THR A 55 0.13 19.39 -1.36
N ALA A 56 0.94 19.01 -0.38
CA ALA A 56 2.38 19.26 -0.35
C ALA A 56 3.12 17.97 -0.67
N VAL A 57 4.22 18.05 -1.42
CA VAL A 57 5.00 16.87 -1.82
C VAL A 57 6.47 17.10 -1.51
N PHE A 58 7.14 16.08 -0.99
CA PHE A 58 8.60 16.03 -0.92
C PHE A 58 9.12 14.66 -1.38
N SER A 59 10.34 14.64 -1.91
CA SER A 59 10.92 13.49 -2.60
C SER A 59 12.45 13.49 -2.49
N PRO A 60 13.02 13.21 -1.31
CA PRO A 60 14.47 13.11 -1.13
C PRO A 60 15.03 11.98 -1.98
N ARG A 61 16.27 12.16 -2.43
CA ARG A 61 16.97 11.16 -3.22
C ARG A 61 17.54 10.09 -2.29
N LEU A 62 17.07 8.85 -2.44
CA LEU A 62 17.61 7.72 -1.71
C LEU A 62 19.00 7.30 -2.23
N LYS A 63 19.78 6.63 -1.38
CA LYS A 63 21.11 6.10 -1.72
C LYS A 63 21.05 5.00 -2.79
N VAL A 64 19.97 4.21 -2.77
CA VAL A 64 19.79 3.08 -3.67
C VAL A 64 19.36 3.55 -5.05
N ARG A 65 20.19 3.26 -6.06
CA ARG A 65 19.91 3.63 -7.45
C ARG A 65 18.61 2.97 -7.93
N GLY A 66 17.75 3.77 -8.56
CA GLY A 66 16.49 3.28 -9.13
C GLY A 66 15.39 3.00 -8.11
N LEU A 67 15.61 3.33 -6.84
CA LEU A 67 14.57 3.41 -5.81
C LEU A 67 14.16 4.87 -5.64
N GLN A 68 12.89 5.15 -5.90
CA GLN A 68 12.29 6.47 -5.73
C GLN A 68 11.51 6.50 -4.42
N PHE A 69 11.40 7.68 -3.82
CA PHE A 69 10.59 7.91 -2.64
C PHE A 69 9.84 9.23 -2.77
N TYR A 70 8.55 9.18 -2.50
CA TYR A 70 7.64 10.31 -2.51
C TYR A 70 6.86 10.32 -1.22
N ALA A 71 6.54 11.51 -0.78
CA ALA A 71 5.70 11.70 0.37
C ALA A 71 4.75 12.86 0.12
N HIS A 72 3.47 12.59 0.31
CA HIS A 72 2.37 13.50 0.04
C HIS A 72 1.65 13.81 1.33
N TYR A 73 1.50 15.10 1.59
CA TYR A 73 0.67 15.60 2.68
C TYR A 73 -0.54 16.30 2.10
N LEU A 74 -1.68 16.13 2.74
CA LEU A 74 -2.88 16.88 2.37
C LEU A 74 -2.87 18.28 2.95
N PHE A 75 -3.52 19.18 2.24
CA PHE A 75 -3.71 20.56 2.66
C PHE A 75 -4.63 20.65 3.88
N ARG A 76 -4.11 21.18 4.98
CA ARG A 76 -4.76 21.23 6.30
C ARG A 76 -5.44 22.57 6.61
N GLY A 77 -5.73 23.38 5.61
CA GLY A 77 -6.45 24.63 5.83
C GLY A 77 -7.91 24.40 6.23
N GLN A 78 -8.47 25.35 6.98
CA GLN A 78 -9.86 25.29 7.46
C GLN A 78 -10.90 25.15 6.34
N SER A 79 -10.58 25.57 5.12
CA SER A 79 -11.45 25.44 3.94
C SER A 79 -11.49 24.02 3.36
N TYR A 80 -10.57 23.14 3.75
CA TYR A 80 -10.46 21.79 3.21
C TYR A 80 -11.21 20.79 4.10
N LYS A 81 -12.27 20.20 3.55
CA LYS A 81 -13.11 19.24 4.27
C LYS A 81 -12.55 17.84 4.12
N TYR A 82 -12.03 17.30 5.21
CA TYR A 82 -11.63 15.91 5.29
C TYR A 82 -12.84 15.02 5.50
N HIS A 83 -12.84 13.87 4.83
CA HIS A 83 -13.77 12.78 5.10
C HIS A 83 -12.98 11.60 5.65
N ASP A 84 -13.65 10.71 6.40
CA ASP A 84 -13.07 9.43 6.80
C ASP A 84 -12.93 8.54 5.56
N SER A 85 -11.83 8.73 4.82
CA SER A 85 -11.58 8.02 3.57
C SER A 85 -10.09 7.94 3.28
N ALA A 86 -9.61 6.83 2.70
CA ALA A 86 -8.20 6.59 2.40
C ALA A 86 -7.57 7.62 1.43
N GLN A 87 -8.40 8.32 0.64
CA GLN A 87 -7.94 9.41 -0.24
C GLN A 87 -7.51 10.65 0.54
N PHE A 88 -7.95 10.75 1.80
CA PHE A 88 -7.65 11.84 2.72
C PHE A 88 -6.50 11.49 3.70
N ASP A 89 -5.61 10.59 3.29
CA ASP A 89 -4.46 10.14 4.08
C ASP A 89 -3.18 10.81 3.58
N ASP A 90 -2.27 11.10 4.51
CA ASP A 90 -0.88 11.34 4.17
C ASP A 90 -0.28 10.03 3.62
N LEU A 91 0.53 10.14 2.57
CA LEU A 91 1.04 9.00 1.81
C LEU A 91 2.57 9.02 1.78
N LEU A 92 3.21 7.92 2.14
CA LEU A 92 4.59 7.61 1.77
C LEU A 92 4.57 6.55 0.67
N LEU A 93 5.40 6.73 -0.36
CA LEU A 93 5.44 5.86 -1.53
C LEU A 93 6.88 5.61 -1.93
N TYR A 94 7.29 4.34 -1.96
CA TYR A 94 8.53 3.92 -2.60
C TYR A 94 8.23 3.23 -3.91
N LYS A 95 8.96 3.59 -4.98
CA LYS A 95 8.76 3.02 -6.32
C LYS A 95 10.07 2.49 -6.88
N PHE A 96 10.04 1.31 -7.49
CA PHE A 96 11.17 0.77 -8.24
C PHE A 96 10.70 -0.24 -9.29
N LYS A 97 11.56 -0.53 -10.26
CA LYS A 97 11.29 -1.58 -11.26
C LYS A 97 11.68 -2.96 -10.72
N SER A 98 10.91 -4.00 -11.03
CA SER A 98 11.21 -5.39 -10.65
C SER A 98 12.56 -5.91 -11.20
N SER A 99 13.10 -5.27 -12.23
CA SER A 99 14.43 -5.52 -12.77
C SER A 99 15.58 -4.88 -11.97
N ASN A 100 15.29 -4.07 -10.94
CA ASN A 100 16.31 -3.40 -10.15
C ASN A 100 17.06 -4.39 -9.24
N ARG A 101 18.27 -4.75 -9.64
CA ARG A 101 19.14 -5.69 -8.92
C ARG A 101 19.84 -5.12 -7.68
N ALA A 102 19.75 -3.80 -7.46
CA ALA A 102 20.27 -3.18 -6.24
C ALA A 102 19.35 -3.41 -5.03
N ILE A 103 18.14 -3.94 -5.26
CA ILE A 103 17.14 -4.20 -4.24
C ILE A 103 17.00 -5.71 -4.07
N ASP A 104 17.40 -6.22 -2.92
CA ASP A 104 17.01 -7.57 -2.50
C ASP A 104 15.55 -7.52 -2.04
N TYR A 105 14.65 -7.95 -2.92
CA TYR A 105 13.22 -7.87 -2.68
C TYR A 105 12.74 -8.72 -1.50
N LYS A 106 13.35 -9.89 -1.27
CA LYS A 106 12.95 -10.74 -0.15
C LYS A 106 13.33 -10.09 1.18
N THR A 107 14.55 -9.56 1.26
CA THR A 107 14.99 -8.81 2.44
C THR A 107 14.17 -7.54 2.63
N LEU A 108 13.84 -6.84 1.53
CA LEU A 108 13.00 -5.65 1.55
C LEU A 108 11.66 -5.93 2.24
N LEU A 109 10.96 -7.00 1.84
CA LEU A 109 9.65 -7.33 2.42
C LEU A 109 9.75 -7.95 3.82
N ARG A 110 10.74 -8.81 4.07
CA ARG A 110 10.83 -9.55 5.34
C ARG A 110 11.41 -8.71 6.49
N LYS A 111 12.14 -7.64 6.18
CA LYS A 111 12.86 -6.85 7.17
C LYS A 111 12.62 -5.36 7.01
N ASN A 112 12.97 -4.78 5.87
CA ASN A 112 13.03 -3.32 5.75
C ASN A 112 11.65 -2.67 5.75
N PHE A 113 10.66 -3.27 5.08
CA PHE A 113 9.31 -2.72 5.05
C PHE A 113 8.60 -2.80 6.41
N PRO A 114 8.66 -3.94 7.15
CA PRO A 114 8.26 -4.01 8.56
C PRO A 114 8.93 -2.95 9.45
N GLU A 115 10.22 -2.68 9.26
CA GLU A 115 10.96 -1.67 10.02
C GLU A 115 10.42 -0.25 9.77
N ILE A 116 10.14 0.11 8.52
CA ILE A 116 9.46 1.38 8.19
C ILE A 116 8.06 1.43 8.82
N ILE A 117 7.27 0.35 8.73
CA ILE A 117 5.93 0.29 9.30
C ILE A 117 5.97 0.49 10.82
N ALA A 118 6.92 -0.16 11.51
CA ALA A 118 7.10 -0.04 12.95
C ALA A 118 7.40 1.40 13.36
N ALA A 119 8.24 2.10 12.60
CA ALA A 119 8.67 3.46 12.89
C ALA A 119 7.63 4.53 12.53
N ILE A 120 6.99 4.42 11.36
CA ILE A 120 6.02 5.39 10.85
C ILE A 120 4.64 5.21 11.48
N LYS A 121 4.30 3.99 11.90
CA LYS A 121 2.99 3.62 12.45
C LYS A 121 1.82 4.03 11.52
N PRO A 122 1.86 3.62 10.24
CA PRO A 122 0.79 3.94 9.30
C PRO A 122 -0.52 3.27 9.72
N SER A 123 -1.66 3.76 9.21
CA SER A 123 -2.94 3.05 9.32
C SER A 123 -2.99 1.82 8.42
N SER A 124 -2.31 1.87 7.28
CA SER A 124 -2.17 0.75 6.34
C SER A 124 -0.88 0.85 5.56
N ALA A 125 -0.36 -0.30 5.11
CA ALA A 125 0.72 -0.35 4.13
C ALA A 125 0.46 -1.46 3.11
N VAL A 126 0.81 -1.27 1.84
CA VAL A 126 0.50 -2.21 0.76
C VAL A 126 1.61 -2.23 -0.27
N VAL A 127 1.94 -3.42 -0.78
CA VAL A 127 2.84 -3.60 -1.92
C VAL A 127 2.05 -3.89 -3.18
N TYR A 128 2.12 -3.01 -4.18
CA TYR A 128 1.46 -3.21 -5.47
C TYR A 128 2.44 -3.71 -6.53
N PHE A 129 1.97 -4.64 -7.36
CA PHE A 129 2.67 -5.13 -8.55
C PHE A 129 1.93 -4.56 -9.76
N SER A 130 2.43 -3.46 -10.32
CA SER A 130 1.85 -2.78 -11.49
C SER A 130 0.32 -2.77 -11.43
N ASP A 131 -0.32 -3.37 -12.43
CA ASP A 131 -1.76 -3.33 -12.62
C ASP A 131 -2.46 -4.60 -12.11
N TYR A 132 -1.81 -5.43 -11.28
CA TYR A 132 -2.42 -6.68 -10.80
C TYR A 132 -3.68 -6.42 -9.97
N LYS A 133 -3.68 -5.38 -9.13
CA LYS A 133 -4.91 -4.98 -8.43
C LYS A 133 -5.99 -4.55 -9.42
N ALA A 134 -5.65 -3.70 -10.38
CA ALA A 134 -6.59 -3.20 -11.37
C ALA A 134 -7.17 -4.33 -12.23
N GLY A 135 -6.33 -5.26 -12.70
CA GLY A 135 -6.76 -6.44 -13.45
C GLY A 135 -7.65 -7.36 -12.62
N TYR A 136 -7.32 -7.56 -11.34
CA TYR A 136 -8.12 -8.40 -10.46
C TYR A 136 -9.51 -7.80 -10.20
N GLU A 137 -9.59 -6.51 -9.93
CA GLU A 137 -10.84 -5.80 -9.66
C GLU A 137 -11.66 -5.53 -10.93
N GLY A 138 -11.00 -5.16 -12.03
CA GLY A 138 -11.62 -4.91 -13.33
C GLY A 138 -11.99 -6.19 -14.07
N GLY A 139 -11.40 -7.33 -13.73
CA GLY A 139 -11.64 -8.61 -14.41
C GLY A 139 -10.91 -8.76 -15.74
N PHE A 140 -9.71 -8.21 -15.86
CA PHE A 140 -8.86 -8.34 -17.05
C PHE A 140 -7.45 -8.84 -16.68
N GLU A 141 -6.74 -9.40 -17.67
CA GLU A 141 -5.36 -9.87 -17.50
C GLU A 141 -4.39 -8.70 -17.76
N PRO A 142 -3.62 -8.20 -16.79
CA PRO A 142 -2.73 -7.06 -17.01
C PRO A 142 -1.59 -7.41 -17.99
N VAL A 143 -1.49 -6.65 -19.08
CA VAL A 143 -0.44 -6.78 -20.11
C VAL A 143 0.31 -5.45 -20.31
N PRO A 144 1.56 -5.44 -20.81
CA PRO A 144 2.38 -4.22 -20.85
C PRO A 144 1.80 -3.04 -21.66
N ASP A 145 0.99 -3.31 -22.69
CA ASP A 145 0.35 -2.28 -23.51
C ASP A 145 -1.07 -1.93 -23.06
N ALA A 146 -1.52 -2.49 -21.93
CA ALA A 146 -2.86 -2.34 -21.38
C ALA A 146 -4.01 -2.69 -22.34
N SER A 147 -3.75 -3.40 -23.44
CA SER A 147 -4.75 -3.72 -24.47
C SER A 147 -5.94 -4.54 -23.96
N THR A 148 -5.77 -5.30 -22.88
CA THR A 148 -6.83 -6.07 -22.22
C THR A 148 -7.68 -5.26 -21.25
N ALA A 149 -7.22 -4.07 -20.86
CA ALA A 149 -7.91 -3.21 -19.90
C ALA A 149 -9.02 -2.37 -20.56
N TYR A 150 -9.07 -2.33 -21.89
CA TYR A 150 -10.03 -1.54 -22.66
C TYR A 150 -10.75 -2.41 -23.70
N ASP A 151 -12.01 -2.09 -23.98
CA ASP A 151 -12.77 -2.69 -25.09
C ASP A 151 -12.40 -2.06 -26.45
N ALA A 152 -13.03 -2.52 -27.54
CA ALA A 152 -12.76 -2.03 -28.89
C ALA A 152 -13.08 -0.54 -29.09
N ASP A 153 -13.93 0.03 -28.24
CA ASP A 153 -14.33 1.44 -28.25
C ASP A 153 -13.43 2.29 -27.33
N GLY A 154 -12.47 1.67 -26.62
CA GLY A 154 -11.55 2.32 -25.71
C GLY A 154 -12.09 2.54 -24.29
N ASN A 155 -13.21 1.91 -23.93
CA ASN A 155 -13.76 1.99 -22.56
C ASN A 155 -13.11 0.96 -21.65
N SER A 156 -12.94 1.29 -20.37
CA SER A 156 -12.37 0.34 -19.38
C SER A 156 -13.23 -0.91 -19.22
N VAL A 157 -12.57 -2.07 -19.21
CA VAL A 157 -13.20 -3.37 -18.94
C VAL A 157 -13.57 -3.50 -17.46
N TRP A 158 -14.82 -3.88 -17.21
CA TRP A 158 -15.37 -4.18 -15.88
C TRP A 158 -16.05 -5.55 -15.86
N ALA A 159 -15.29 -6.61 -16.15
CA ALA A 159 -15.79 -7.98 -16.29
C ALA A 159 -15.88 -8.76 -14.96
N ASN A 160 -15.35 -8.23 -13.85
CA ASN A 160 -15.47 -8.89 -12.55
C ASN A 160 -16.84 -8.60 -11.90
N ALA A 161 -17.80 -9.49 -12.14
CA ALA A 161 -19.15 -9.38 -11.58
C ALA A 161 -19.18 -9.29 -10.05
N VAL A 162 -18.30 -10.01 -9.36
CA VAL A 162 -18.23 -10.01 -7.88
C VAL A 162 -17.76 -8.64 -7.38
N PHE A 163 -16.74 -8.06 -8.02
CA PHE A 163 -16.28 -6.71 -7.67
C PHE A 163 -17.33 -5.65 -7.98
N ASN A 164 -18.00 -5.77 -9.12
CA ASN A 164 -19.05 -4.84 -9.53
C ASN A 164 -20.22 -4.84 -8.55
N GLN A 165 -20.70 -6.03 -8.16
CA GLN A 165 -21.73 -6.17 -7.13
C GLN A 165 -21.27 -5.56 -5.80
N PHE A 166 -20.06 -5.91 -5.36
CA PHE A 166 -19.48 -5.38 -4.13
C PHE A 166 -19.41 -3.84 -4.12
N ARG A 167 -19.07 -3.23 -5.27
CA ARG A 167 -19.03 -1.78 -5.48
C ARG A 167 -20.43 -1.17 -5.49
N GLU A 168 -21.39 -1.80 -6.16
CA GLU A 168 -22.79 -1.35 -6.23
C GLU A 168 -23.47 -1.34 -4.85
N GLU A 169 -23.29 -2.40 -4.06
CA GLU A 169 -23.77 -2.50 -2.67
C GLU A 169 -23.28 -1.35 -1.77
N ARG A 170 -22.22 -0.66 -2.20
CA ARG A 170 -21.59 0.45 -1.48
C ARG A 170 -21.77 1.80 -2.17
N ASN A 171 -22.70 1.90 -3.12
CA ASN A 171 -22.93 3.12 -3.91
C ASN A 171 -21.65 3.66 -4.58
N GLY A 172 -20.76 2.76 -5.02
CA GLY A 172 -19.48 3.12 -5.62
C GLY A 172 -18.34 3.35 -4.62
N ASN A 173 -18.61 3.36 -3.30
CA ASN A 173 -17.59 3.61 -2.29
C ASN A 173 -16.81 2.34 -1.92
N VAL A 174 -15.66 2.13 -2.55
CA VAL A 174 -14.76 0.99 -2.29
C VAL A 174 -13.55 1.38 -1.44
N ASP A 175 -13.76 2.27 -0.47
CA ASP A 175 -12.69 2.78 0.37
C ASP A 175 -11.91 1.67 1.08
N ALA A 176 -10.59 1.68 0.88
CA ALA A 176 -9.67 0.73 1.48
C ALA A 176 -9.64 0.77 3.02
N ARG A 177 -10.16 1.83 3.66
CA ARG A 177 -10.35 1.91 5.13
C ARG A 177 -11.51 1.07 5.64
N HIS A 178 -12.49 0.82 4.79
CA HIS A 178 -13.74 0.17 5.19
C HIS A 178 -13.86 -1.22 4.60
N HIS A 179 -13.14 -1.54 3.53
CA HIS A 179 -13.24 -2.83 2.90
C HIS A 179 -11.93 -3.31 2.26
N ILE A 180 -11.71 -4.62 2.31
CA ILE A 180 -10.56 -5.29 1.70
C ILE A 180 -11.08 -6.24 0.63
N PHE A 181 -11.14 -5.75 -0.62
CA PHE A 181 -11.49 -6.61 -1.75
C PHE A 181 -10.29 -7.36 -2.33
N THR A 182 -9.09 -6.80 -2.28
CA THR A 182 -7.89 -7.41 -2.90
C THR A 182 -6.80 -7.53 -1.87
N LEU A 183 -6.15 -8.70 -1.80
CA LEU A 183 -4.97 -8.95 -0.98
C LEU A 183 -3.71 -8.75 -1.84
N ALA A 184 -2.75 -8.03 -1.28
CA ALA A 184 -1.44 -7.76 -1.88
C ALA A 184 -0.39 -8.81 -1.44
N PRO A 185 0.72 -8.94 -2.18
CA PRO A 185 1.83 -9.83 -1.83
C PRO A 185 2.41 -9.55 -0.45
N ALA A 186 2.44 -8.28 -0.05
CA ALA A 186 2.71 -7.85 1.31
C ALA A 186 1.82 -6.68 1.69
N GLN A 187 1.35 -6.66 2.93
CA GLN A 187 0.49 -5.60 3.45
C GLN A 187 0.49 -5.52 4.98
N PHE A 188 0.14 -4.36 5.49
CA PHE A 188 -0.09 -4.09 6.90
C PHE A 188 -1.48 -3.49 7.10
N TRP A 189 -2.15 -3.95 8.14
CA TRP A 189 -3.40 -3.39 8.62
C TRP A 189 -3.28 -3.01 10.10
N GLY A 190 -3.50 -1.74 10.41
CA GLY A 190 -3.62 -1.30 11.81
C GLY A 190 -4.91 -1.83 12.45
N GLU A 191 -4.98 -1.80 13.78
CA GLU A 191 -6.11 -2.30 14.57
C GLU A 191 -7.47 -1.83 14.04
N ALA A 192 -7.65 -0.50 13.95
CA ALA A 192 -8.90 0.11 13.49
C ALA A 192 -9.24 -0.25 12.04
N LEU A 193 -8.26 -0.61 11.21
CA LEU A 193 -8.52 -1.09 9.86
C LEU A 193 -8.99 -2.55 9.89
N CYS A 194 -8.35 -3.41 10.67
CA CYS A 194 -8.79 -4.78 10.84
C CYS A 194 -10.24 -4.85 11.34
N GLU A 195 -10.57 -4.12 12.41
CA GLU A 195 -11.93 -4.11 12.97
C GLU A 195 -12.96 -3.59 11.97
N ARG A 196 -12.67 -2.46 11.30
CA ARG A 196 -13.62 -1.85 10.35
C ARG A 196 -13.79 -2.67 9.08
N ALA A 197 -12.71 -3.20 8.52
CA ALA A 197 -12.74 -3.84 7.20
C ALA A 197 -12.94 -5.35 7.23
N LEU A 198 -12.55 -6.02 8.32
CA LEU A 198 -12.64 -7.48 8.46
C LEU A 198 -13.66 -7.91 9.52
N GLY A 199 -14.02 -7.02 10.45
CA GLY A 199 -14.90 -7.36 11.59
C GLY A 199 -14.20 -8.08 12.74
N PHE A 200 -12.87 -8.22 12.70
CA PHE A 200 -12.06 -8.83 13.74
C PHE A 200 -10.65 -8.24 13.80
N GLY A 201 -10.00 -8.34 14.95
CA GLY A 201 -8.71 -7.70 15.21
C GLY A 201 -7.48 -8.42 14.63
N PRO A 202 -6.31 -7.76 14.69
CA PRO A 202 -5.02 -8.25 14.15
C PRO A 202 -4.60 -9.65 14.65
N ARG A 203 -4.90 -9.98 15.91
CA ARG A 203 -4.57 -11.30 16.50
C ARG A 203 -5.37 -12.43 15.86
N THR A 204 -6.62 -12.18 15.50
CA THR A 204 -7.47 -13.14 14.78
C THR A 204 -6.97 -13.32 13.36
N VAL A 205 -6.62 -12.24 12.67
CA VAL A 205 -5.94 -12.31 11.36
C VAL A 205 -4.70 -13.19 11.48
N LYS A 206 -3.87 -12.96 12.50
CA LYS A 206 -2.65 -13.74 12.72
C LYS A 206 -2.95 -15.22 12.91
N SER A 207 -3.85 -15.56 13.82
CA SER A 207 -4.22 -16.94 14.11
C SER A 207 -4.79 -17.69 12.89
N ARG A 208 -5.45 -16.98 11.97
CA ARG A 208 -6.04 -17.59 10.76
C ARG A 208 -5.02 -17.83 9.64
N LEU A 209 -3.94 -17.05 9.61
CA LEU A 209 -2.96 -17.06 8.52
C LEU A 209 -1.60 -17.66 8.89
N GLU A 210 -1.34 -17.85 10.18
CA GLU A 210 -0.09 -18.43 10.68
C GLU A 210 0.08 -19.88 10.21
N GLY A 211 1.24 -20.18 9.63
CA GLY A 211 1.53 -21.46 8.98
C GLY A 211 1.15 -21.51 7.48
N ASP A 212 0.25 -20.64 7.03
CA ASP A 212 -0.19 -20.57 5.62
C ASP A 212 0.46 -19.44 4.82
N ALA A 213 0.68 -18.29 5.46
CA ALA A 213 1.39 -17.15 4.90
C ALA A 213 2.91 -17.26 5.14
N LEU A 214 3.72 -16.59 4.31
CA LEU A 214 5.19 -16.62 4.41
C LEU A 214 5.72 -15.89 5.65
N LEU A 215 4.99 -14.88 6.12
CA LEU A 215 5.24 -14.18 7.38
C LEU A 215 3.92 -13.56 7.87
N VAL A 216 3.71 -13.64 9.19
CA VAL A 216 2.58 -13.00 9.86
C VAL A 216 3.06 -12.47 11.21
N GLU A 217 3.18 -11.15 11.31
CA GLU A 217 3.80 -10.48 12.45
C GLU A 217 2.86 -9.41 13.01
N ILE A 218 2.80 -9.32 14.34
CA ILE A 218 2.13 -8.20 15.01
C ILE A 218 3.15 -7.07 15.11
N ILE A 219 2.85 -5.93 14.48
CA ILE A 219 3.71 -4.74 14.50
C ILE A 219 2.88 -3.59 15.08
N ASN A 220 3.35 -3.02 16.19
CA ASN A 220 2.54 -2.15 17.03
C ASN A 220 1.20 -2.85 17.36
N ASP A 221 0.07 -2.18 17.14
CA ASP A 221 -1.27 -2.72 17.33
C ASP A 221 -1.88 -3.25 16.02
N GLY A 222 -1.08 -3.49 14.97
CA GLY A 222 -1.55 -4.02 13.69
C GLY A 222 -0.97 -5.39 13.34
N VAL A 223 -1.27 -5.86 12.13
CA VAL A 223 -0.74 -7.10 11.57
C VAL A 223 -0.09 -6.84 10.21
N TYR A 224 1.17 -7.27 10.09
CA TYR A 224 1.89 -7.35 8.82
C TYR A 224 1.80 -8.77 8.25
N LEU A 225 1.51 -8.86 6.96
CA LEU A 225 1.35 -10.08 6.20
C LEU A 225 2.31 -10.08 5.03
N LEU A 226 3.03 -11.19 4.86
CA LEU A 226 3.75 -11.54 3.63
C LEU A 226 3.09 -12.78 3.04
N LEU A 227 2.36 -12.61 1.95
CA LEU A 227 1.67 -13.68 1.25
C LEU A 227 2.49 -14.21 0.07
N ASN A 228 3.33 -13.37 -0.54
CA ASN A 228 4.22 -13.73 -1.64
C ASN A 228 5.46 -12.81 -1.68
N ASP A 229 6.65 -13.39 -1.86
CA ASP A 229 7.93 -12.67 -2.03
C ASP A 229 8.65 -13.02 -3.35
N ASN A 230 7.92 -13.61 -4.30
CA ASN A 230 8.39 -13.92 -5.64
C ASN A 230 8.16 -12.74 -6.59
N LEU A 231 9.25 -12.11 -7.04
CA LEU A 231 9.22 -11.04 -8.04
C LEU A 231 8.70 -11.49 -9.41
N ASP A 232 8.71 -12.79 -9.71
CA ASP A 232 8.25 -13.33 -10.98
C ASP A 232 6.81 -13.86 -10.89
N MET A 233 6.08 -13.54 -9.82
CA MET A 233 4.69 -13.94 -9.64
C MET A 233 3.84 -13.48 -10.83
N THR A 234 3.18 -14.45 -11.45
CA THR A 234 2.22 -14.23 -12.55
C THR A 234 0.87 -13.76 -12.00
N PHE A 235 0.04 -13.15 -12.86
CA PHE A 235 -1.29 -12.73 -12.45
C PHE A 235 -2.23 -13.92 -12.16
N THR A 236 -1.98 -15.09 -12.76
CA THR A 236 -2.67 -16.33 -12.40
C THR A 236 -2.33 -16.76 -10.96
N GLU A 237 -1.05 -16.69 -10.57
CA GLU A 237 -0.64 -16.96 -9.18
C GLU A 237 -1.19 -15.90 -8.22
N PHE A 238 -1.26 -14.63 -8.63
CA PHE A 238 -1.87 -13.55 -7.85
C PHE A 238 -3.37 -13.81 -7.58
N LYS A 239 -4.12 -14.28 -8.58
CA LYS A 239 -5.53 -14.72 -8.43
C LYS A 239 -5.63 -15.90 -7.46
N ALA A 240 -4.77 -16.91 -7.62
CA ALA A 240 -4.76 -18.09 -6.74
C ALA A 240 -4.44 -17.72 -5.28
N MET A 241 -3.47 -16.82 -5.06
CA MET A 241 -3.13 -16.26 -3.76
C MET A 241 -4.35 -15.58 -3.12
N ASN A 242 -5.01 -14.69 -3.87
CA ASN A 242 -6.22 -14.01 -3.39
C ASN A 242 -7.32 -15.00 -2.98
N ASN A 243 -7.61 -15.99 -3.84
CA ASN A 243 -8.64 -16.98 -3.55
C ASN A 243 -8.32 -17.82 -2.30
N LYS A 244 -7.06 -18.24 -2.14
CA LYS A 244 -6.60 -18.99 -0.95
C LYS A 244 -6.81 -18.17 0.32
N PHE A 245 -6.22 -16.99 0.39
CA PHE A 245 -6.14 -16.23 1.64
C PHE A 245 -7.46 -15.55 2.01
N LYS A 246 -8.29 -15.16 1.04
CA LYS A 246 -9.63 -14.68 1.33
C LYS A 246 -10.50 -15.76 1.99
N LYS A 247 -10.39 -17.01 1.53
CA LYS A 247 -11.09 -18.13 2.16
C LYS A 247 -10.65 -18.35 3.61
N LEU A 248 -9.35 -18.24 3.90
CA LEU A 248 -8.83 -18.35 5.27
C LEU A 248 -9.27 -17.19 6.18
N LEU A 249 -9.60 -16.04 5.58
CA LEU A 249 -10.06 -14.85 6.31
C LEU A 249 -11.59 -14.71 6.33
N ASP A 250 -12.36 -15.64 5.77
CA ASP A 250 -13.81 -15.55 5.58
C ASP A 250 -14.26 -14.27 4.82
N LEU A 251 -13.52 -13.90 3.77
CA LEU A 251 -13.81 -12.71 2.94
C LEU A 251 -14.61 -13.03 1.66
N VAL A 252 -14.97 -14.29 1.44
CA VAL A 252 -15.79 -14.79 0.31
C VAL A 252 -16.62 -15.98 0.75
#